data_AF-A0A945ZVE3-F1
#
_entry.id   AF-A0A945ZVE3-F1
#
_cell.length_a   1.000
_cell.length_b   1.000
_cell.length_c   1.000
_cell.angle_alpha   90.00
_cell.angle_beta   90.00
_cell.angle_gamma   90.00
#
_symmetry.space_group_name_H-M   'P 1'
#
loop_
_entity.id
_entity.type
_entity.pdbx_description
1 polymer ?
#
loop_
_entity_poly.entity_id
_entity_poly.type
_entity_poly.pdbx_seq_one_letter_code
_entity_poly.pdbx_strand_id
1 'polypeptide(L)'
;AMINDKAPGKRFIASNNHMFFPEIAKVLNDNGFKAPKRNLPTLLARILGRFDKQLSFFLKDIDILRIYHSNNARDILGWKFRSSESAIIDAAKQINTLL
;
A
#
# COMPACT_ATOMS: atom_id res chain seq x y z
N ALA A 1 -11.25 -1.26 18.55
CA ALA A 1 -12.02 -2.51 18.42
C ALA A 1 -12.25 -3.16 19.79
N MET A 2 -11.20 -3.52 20.53
CA MET A 2 -11.35 -4.19 21.84
C MET A 2 -12.16 -3.41 22.89
N ILE A 3 -12.07 -2.08 22.89
CA ILE A 3 -12.74 -1.20 23.86
C ILE A 3 -14.12 -0.69 23.41
N ASN A 4 -14.60 -1.12 22.24
CA ASN A 4 -15.82 -0.59 21.65
C ASN A 4 -16.90 -1.67 21.63
N ASP A 5 -17.95 -1.47 22.41
CA ASP A 5 -19.03 -2.45 22.61
C ASP A 5 -19.80 -2.77 21.32
N LYS A 6 -19.71 -1.93 20.29
CA LYS A 6 -20.32 -2.16 18.96
C LYS A 6 -19.43 -2.98 18.02
N ALA A 7 -18.23 -3.37 18.46
CA ALA A 7 -17.28 -4.12 17.64
C ALA A 7 -17.51 -5.64 17.52
N PRO A 8 -18.05 -6.36 18.53
CA PRO A 8 -18.27 -7.80 18.43
C PRO A 8 -19.08 -8.20 17.19
N GLY A 9 -18.65 -9.25 16.50
CA GLY A 9 -19.31 -9.77 15.29
C GLY A 9 -19.11 -8.96 14.01
N LYS A 10 -18.33 -7.88 14.03
CA LYS A 10 -18.00 -7.06 12.84
C LYS A 10 -16.57 -7.31 12.36
N ARG A 11 -16.39 -7.20 11.03
CA ARG A 11 -15.06 -7.19 10.40
C ARG A 11 -14.63 -5.75 10.16
N PHE A 12 -13.36 -5.46 10.47
CA PHE A 12 -12.76 -4.14 10.33
C PHE A 12 -11.57 -4.23 9.38
N ILE A 13 -11.58 -3.42 8.33
CA ILE A 13 -10.46 -3.27 7.41
C ILE A 13 -9.94 -1.84 7.54
N ALA A 14 -8.65 -1.73 7.85
CA ALA A 14 -7.96 -0.46 7.89
C ALA A 14 -7.38 -0.15 6.51
N SER A 15 -8.20 0.42 5.62
CA SER A 15 -7.79 0.80 4.26
C SER A 15 -8.30 2.19 3.95
N ASN A 16 -7.43 3.06 3.42
CA ASN A 16 -7.81 4.40 2.97
C ASN A 16 -8.10 4.38 1.46
N ASN A 17 -7.03 4.33 0.67
CA ASN A 17 -7.07 4.27 -0.79
C ASN A 17 -6.09 3.21 -1.30
N HIS A 18 -6.34 2.75 -2.51
CA HIS A 18 -5.41 1.93 -3.27
C HIS A 18 -4.42 2.85 -4.00
N MET A 19 -3.14 2.45 -4.03
CA MET A 19 -2.14 3.11 -4.86
C MET A 19 -1.34 2.07 -5.63
N PHE A 20 -1.18 2.29 -6.93
CA PHE A 20 -0.34 1.45 -7.77
C PHE A 20 1.14 1.77 -7.55
N PHE A 21 2.02 0.82 -7.81
CA PHE A 21 3.47 1.02 -7.69
C PHE A 21 4.02 2.26 -8.43
N PRO A 22 3.57 2.61 -9.65
CA PRO A 22 4.01 3.83 -10.31
C PRO A 22 3.59 5.11 -9.57
N GLU A 23 2.42 5.11 -8.92
CA GLU A 23 1.95 6.25 -8.12
C GLU A 23 2.78 6.41 -6.86
N ILE A 24 3.11 5.31 -6.18
CA ILE A 24 4.04 5.29 -5.04
C ILE A 24 5.41 5.82 -5.46
N ALA A 25 5.94 5.34 -6.60
CA ALA A 25 7.21 5.80 -7.14
C ALA A 25 7.19 7.29 -7.49
N LYS A 26 6.07 7.81 -7.99
CA LYS A 26 5.88 9.25 -8.24
C LYS A 26 5.93 10.04 -6.93
N VAL A 27 5.16 9.65 -5.92
CA VAL A 27 5.19 10.31 -4.59
C VAL A 27 6.60 10.36 -4.01
N LEU A 28 7.34 9.26 -4.12
CA LEU A 28 8.73 9.20 -3.66
C LEU A 28 9.64 10.17 -4.43
N ASN A 29 9.59 10.15 -5.77
CA ASN A 29 10.39 11.04 -6.61
C ASN A 29 10.07 12.53 -6.38
N ASP A 30 8.78 12.87 -6.25
CA ASP A 30 8.31 14.24 -6.01
C ASP A 30 8.79 14.78 -4.63
N ASN A 31 9.12 13.88 -3.70
CA ASN A 31 9.62 14.21 -2.36
C ASN A 31 11.15 13.99 -2.23
N GLY A 32 11.88 13.89 -3.34
CA GLY A 32 13.35 13.84 -3.35
C GLY A 32 13.97 12.45 -3.13
N PHE A 33 13.16 11.39 -3.07
CA PHE A 33 13.66 10.01 -3.00
C PHE A 33 13.93 9.44 -4.40
N LYS A 34 14.90 8.53 -4.51
CA LYS A 34 15.23 7.87 -5.78
C LYS A 34 14.38 6.63 -5.98
N ALA A 35 13.33 6.72 -6.81
CA ALA A 35 12.47 5.60 -7.16
C ALA A 35 12.45 5.32 -8.69
N PRO A 36 12.20 4.06 -9.12
CA PRO A 36 12.12 3.72 -10.54
C PRO A 36 11.08 4.56 -11.29
N LYS A 37 11.46 5.11 -12.45
CA LYS A 37 10.57 5.93 -13.32
C LYS A 37 9.98 5.16 -14.49
N ARG A 38 10.46 3.94 -14.74
CA ARG A 38 10.02 3.11 -15.87
C ARG A 38 9.11 2.01 -15.34
N ASN A 39 7.98 1.82 -16.01
CA ASN A 39 7.07 0.74 -15.71
C ASN A 39 7.63 -0.57 -16.24
N LEU A 40 7.57 -1.61 -15.40
CA LEU A 40 7.93 -2.97 -15.80
C LEU A 40 6.71 -3.62 -16.47
N PRO A 41 6.77 -4.05 -17.74
CA PRO A 41 5.66 -4.72 -18.38
C PRO A 41 5.32 -6.05 -17.68
N THR A 42 4.03 -6.36 -17.57
CA THR A 42 3.53 -7.54 -16.85
C THR A 42 4.11 -8.85 -17.38
N LEU A 43 4.32 -8.98 -18.70
CA LEU A 43 4.96 -10.16 -19.30
C LEU A 43 6.40 -10.34 -18.79
N LEU A 44 7.18 -9.26 -18.77
CA LEU A 44 8.56 -9.30 -18.30
C LEU A 44 8.63 -9.58 -16.80
N ALA A 45 7.75 -8.94 -16.01
CA ALA A 45 7.61 -9.21 -14.58
C ALA A 45 7.32 -10.70 -14.31
N ARG A 46 6.41 -11.33 -15.08
CA ARG A 46 6.09 -12.75 -14.96
C ARG A 46 7.27 -13.67 -15.26
N ILE A 47 8.12 -13.30 -16.22
CA ILE A 47 9.34 -14.06 -16.53
C ILE A 47 10.33 -13.92 -15.37
N LEU A 48 10.60 -12.69 -14.92
CA LEU A 48 11.54 -12.41 -13.84
C LEU A 48 11.10 -13.01 -12.49
N GLY A 49 9.80 -13.02 -12.20
CA GLY A 49 9.27 -13.60 -10.97
C GLY A 49 9.41 -15.12 -10.87
N ARG A 50 9.78 -15.82 -11.96
CA ARG A 50 10.18 -17.23 -11.86
C ARG A 50 11.54 -17.40 -11.18
N PHE A 51 12.39 -16.38 -11.25
CA PHE A 51 13.74 -16.39 -10.68
C PHE A 51 13.80 -15.67 -9.34
N ASP A 52 13.00 -14.60 -9.16
CA ASP A 52 12.95 -13.82 -7.94
C ASP A 52 11.64 -14.09 -7.15
N LYS A 53 11.78 -14.68 -5.96
CA LYS A 53 10.65 -15.02 -5.08
C LYS A 53 9.93 -13.79 -4.52
N GLN A 54 10.65 -12.68 -4.29
CA GLN A 54 10.03 -11.45 -3.81
C GLN A 54 9.14 -10.85 -4.90
N LEU A 55 9.64 -10.79 -6.14
CA LEU A 55 8.86 -10.35 -7.28
C LEU A 55 7.66 -11.27 -7.52
N SER A 56 7.85 -12.59 -7.42
CA SER A 56 6.76 -13.57 -7.57
C SER A 56 5.57 -13.33 -6.64
N PHE A 57 5.82 -12.83 -5.42
CA PHE A 57 4.78 -12.54 -4.46
C PHE A 57 3.87 -11.39 -4.95
N PHE A 58 4.50 -10.31 -5.43
CA PHE A 58 3.79 -9.13 -5.91
C PHE A 58 3.12 -9.33 -7.28
N LEU A 59 3.52 -10.32 -8.08
CA LEU A 59 2.92 -10.58 -9.40
C LEU A 59 1.39 -10.74 -9.35
N LYS A 60 0.85 -11.27 -8.25
CA LYS A 60 -0.60 -11.47 -8.09
C LYS A 60 -1.36 -10.17 -7.84
N ASP A 61 -0.67 -9.08 -7.52
CA ASP A 61 -1.24 -7.78 -7.24
C ASP A 61 -0.97 -6.77 -8.37
N ILE A 62 -0.17 -7.13 -9.37
CA ILE A 62 0.08 -6.29 -10.54
C ILE A 62 -1.22 -6.15 -11.36
N ASP A 63 -1.52 -4.92 -11.78
CA ASP A 63 -2.71 -4.55 -12.55
C ASP A 63 -4.06 -4.82 -11.87
N ILE A 64 -4.08 -5.10 -10.55
CA ILE A 64 -5.32 -5.33 -9.80
C ILE A 64 -5.67 -4.11 -8.95
N LEU A 65 -6.76 -3.43 -9.30
CA LEU A 65 -7.36 -2.40 -8.45
C LEU A 65 -8.07 -3.06 -7.26
N ARG A 66 -7.50 -2.91 -6.05
CA ARG A 66 -8.11 -3.45 -4.81
C ARG A 66 -8.89 -2.37 -4.08
N ILE A 67 -10.22 -2.47 -4.11
CA ILE A 67 -11.11 -1.58 -3.36
C ILE A 67 -11.60 -2.32 -2.11
N TYR A 68 -11.39 -1.70 -0.95
CA TYR A 68 -11.85 -2.23 0.33
C TYR A 68 -12.84 -1.27 0.98
N HIS A 69 -13.93 -1.82 1.53
CA HIS A 69 -14.90 -1.06 2.28
C HIS A 69 -14.48 -0.95 3.75
N SER A 70 -13.92 0.19 4.13
CA SER A 70 -13.46 0.51 5.49
C SER A 70 -14.49 1.23 6.35
N ASN A 71 -15.77 1.23 5.93
CA ASN A 71 -16.88 1.92 6.59
C ASN A 71 -17.00 1.55 8.08
N ASN A 72 -16.91 0.26 8.43
CA ASN A 72 -16.97 -0.17 9.83
C ASN A 72 -15.84 0.44 10.68
N ALA A 73 -14.63 0.55 10.13
CA ALA A 73 -13.52 1.14 10.85
C ALA A 73 -13.74 2.65 11.08
N ARG A 74 -14.26 3.36 10.08
CA ARG A 74 -14.55 4.79 10.19
C ARG A 74 -15.75 5.06 11.10
N ASP A 75 -16.87 4.39 10.86
CA ASP A 75 -18.16 4.74 11.42
C ASP A 75 -18.39 4.13 12.81
N ILE A 76 -17.87 2.91 13.06
CA ILE A 76 -18.01 2.25 14.37
C ILE A 76 -16.83 2.60 15.27
N LEU A 77 -15.59 2.51 14.76
CA LEU A 77 -14.38 2.74 15.57
C LEU A 77 -13.94 4.21 15.58
N GLY A 78 -14.57 5.09 14.78
CA GLY A 78 -14.15 6.48 14.66
C GLY A 78 -12.76 6.65 14.03
N TRP A 79 -12.27 5.63 13.31
CA TRP A 79 -10.89 5.60 12.83
C TRP A 79 -10.68 6.65 11.74
N LYS A 80 -9.72 7.55 11.97
CA LYS A 80 -9.29 8.56 11.00
C LYS A 80 -8.05 8.08 10.27
N PHE A 81 -8.19 7.75 9.00
CA PHE A 81 -7.06 7.35 8.17
C PHE A 81 -6.20 8.56 7.82
N ARG A 82 -4.88 8.40 7.97
CA ARG A 82 -3.89 9.33 7.39
C ARG A 82 -3.85 9.16 5.86
N SER A 83 -3.38 10.18 5.15
CA SER A 83 -3.15 10.08 3.71
C SER A 83 -2.06 9.04 3.40
N SER A 84 -2.23 8.28 2.33
CA SER A 84 -1.26 7.24 1.96
C SER A 84 0.08 7.84 1.53
N GLU A 85 0.06 9.02 0.90
CA GLU A 85 1.25 9.77 0.51
C GLU A 85 2.11 10.11 1.71
N SER A 86 1.51 10.62 2.79
CA SER A 86 2.25 10.93 4.02
C SER A 86 2.86 9.66 4.63
N ALA A 87 2.12 8.54 4.62
CA ALA A 87 2.58 7.28 5.17
C ALA A 87 3.77 6.72 4.39
N ILE A 88 3.73 6.82 3.06
CA ILE A 88 4.82 6.43 2.16
C ILE A 88 6.07 7.26 2.45
N ILE A 89 5.92 8.58 2.58
CA ILE A 89 7.05 9.49 2.85
C ILE A 89 7.69 9.19 4.21
N ASP A 90 6.88 8.99 5.26
CA ASP A 90 7.41 8.68 6.60
C ASP A 90 8.15 7.34 6.60
N ALA A 91 7.61 6.32 5.93
CA ALA A 91 8.28 5.03 5.80
C ALA A 91 9.60 5.15 5.03
N ALA A 92 9.62 5.93 3.94
CA ALA A 92 10.83 6.18 3.16
C ALA A 92 11.91 6.91 3.99
N LYS A 93 11.52 7.92 4.78
CA LYS A 93 12.42 8.61 5.72
C LYS A 93 13.00 7.65 6.76
N GLN A 94 12.15 6.79 7.32
CA GLN A 94 12.58 5.80 8.31
C GLN A 94 13.61 4.84 7.71
N ILE A 95 13.36 4.29 6.52
CA ILE A 95 14.31 3.39 5.84
C ILE A 95 15.62 4.13 5.54
N ASN A 96 15.57 5.37 5.06
CA ASN A 96 16.76 6.17 4.76
C ASN A 96 17.60 6.52 6.00
N THR A 97 17.01 6.47 7.20
CA THR A 97 17.74 6.67 8.47
C THR A 97 18.38 5.37 8.95
N LEU A 98 17.85 4.23 8.54
CA LEU A 98 18.35 2.90 8.91
C LEU A 98 19.47 2.38 7.98
N LEU A 99 19.61 2.99 6.80
CA LEU A 99 20.65 2.70 5.81
C LEU A 99 21.84 3.65 5.97
#